data_AF-A0A6I7Y3J4-F1
#
_entry.id   AF-A0A6I7Y3J4-F1
#
_cell.length_a   1.000
_cell.length_b   1.000
_cell.length_c   1.000
_cell.angle_alpha   90.00
_cell.angle_beta   90.00
_cell.angle_gamma   90.00
#
_symmetry.space_group_name_H-M   'P 1'
#
loop_
_entity.id
_entity.type
_entity.pdbx_description
1 polymer ?
#
loop_
_entity_poly.entity_id
_entity_poly.type
_entity_poly.pdbx_seq_one_letter_code
_entity_poly.pdbx_strand_id
1 'polypeptide(L)'
;MKLMQANLEIFEDKIIKPSNYLIERAGNQYILHREVLQYEIEAFREEKLFQYKGRSFLPNIERFPSEKQAREAVCSYWAAISELD
;
A
#
# COMPACT_ATOMS: atom_id res chain seq x y z
N MET A 1 11.45 8.03 -1.06
CA MET A 1 10.29 7.12 -0.91
C MET A 1 10.73 5.70 -1.24
N LYS A 2 10.14 4.71 -0.58
CA LYS A 2 10.48 3.28 -0.72
C LYS A 2 9.22 2.49 -1.06
N LEU A 3 9.26 1.77 -2.18
CA LEU A 3 8.15 0.91 -2.59
C LEU A 3 8.30 -0.46 -1.93
N MET A 4 7.22 -0.94 -1.32
CA MET A 4 7.05 -2.30 -0.83
C MET A 4 6.10 -3.03 -1.76
N GLN A 5 6.61 -4.08 -2.38
CA GLN A 5 5.84 -4.88 -3.32
C GLN A 5 5.36 -6.16 -2.65
N ALA A 6 4.08 -6.46 -2.81
CA ALA A 6 3.53 -7.74 -2.37
C ALA A 6 4.07 -8.86 -3.27
N ASN A 7 4.36 -10.03 -2.68
CA ASN A 7 4.65 -11.21 -3.47
C ASN A 7 3.34 -11.83 -3.96
N LEU A 8 2.99 -11.63 -5.23
CA LEU A 8 1.72 -12.08 -5.79
C LEU A 8 1.57 -13.61 -5.85
N GLU A 9 2.68 -14.36 -5.86
CA GLU A 9 2.66 -15.83 -5.85
C GLU A 9 1.99 -16.38 -4.58
N ILE A 10 2.17 -15.70 -3.43
CA ILE A 10 1.56 -16.09 -2.15
C ILE A 10 0.03 -15.93 -2.18
N PHE A 11 -0.48 -15.12 -3.10
CA PHE A 11 -1.89 -14.76 -3.18
C PHE A 11 -2.54 -15.30 -4.45
N GLU A 12 -1.92 -16.26 -5.17
CA GLU A 12 -2.42 -16.72 -6.47
C GLU A 12 -3.86 -17.25 -6.41
N ASP A 13 -4.18 -18.00 -5.35
CA ASP A 13 -5.50 -18.60 -5.12
C ASP A 13 -6.49 -17.63 -4.44
N LYS A 14 -6.04 -16.45 -4.02
CA LYS A 14 -6.90 -15.48 -3.32
C LYS A 14 -7.70 -14.62 -4.29
N ILE A 15 -8.99 -14.45 -3.99
CA ILE A 15 -9.88 -13.54 -4.75
C ILE A 15 -9.38 -12.11 -4.63
N ILE A 16 -9.04 -11.68 -3.41
CA ILE A 16 -8.50 -10.36 -3.14
C ILE A 16 -6.98 -10.40 -3.27
N LYS A 17 -6.45 -9.61 -4.21
CA LYS A 17 -5.01 -9.44 -4.36
C LYS A 17 -4.50 -8.31 -3.46
N PRO A 18 -3.32 -8.44 -2.86
CA PRO A 18 -2.74 -7.39 -2.04
C PRO A 18 -2.27 -6.22 -2.90
N SER A 19 -2.40 -5.00 -2.36
CA SER A 19 -1.81 -3.80 -2.96
C SER A 19 -0.32 -3.68 -2.61
N ASN A 20 0.42 -2.96 -3.45
CA ASN A 20 1.73 -2.46 -3.06
C ASN A 20 1.58 -1.21 -2.17
N TYR A 21 2.63 -0.87 -1.44
CA TYR A 21 2.63 0.29 -0.55
C TYR A 21 3.88 1.13 -0.74
N LEU A 22 3.73 2.44 -0.66
CA LEU A 22 4.84 3.40 -0.71
C LEU A 22 5.06 3.99 0.68
N ILE A 23 6.27 3.85 1.20
CA ILE A 23 6.70 4.48 2.45
C ILE A 23 7.47 5.76 2.11
N GLU A 24 6.93 6.89 2.53
CA GLU A 24 7.56 8.21 2.45
C GLU A 24 8.12 8.61 3.81
N ARG A 25 9.33 9.17 3.84
CA ARG A 25 9.85 9.83 5.04
C ARG A 25 9.48 11.31 5.00
N ALA A 26 8.70 11.76 5.96
CA ALA A 26 8.26 13.15 6.11
C ALA A 26 8.73 13.68 7.47
N GLY A 27 9.88 14.36 7.50
CA GLY A 27 10.53 14.81 8.73
C GLY A 27 10.93 13.63 9.63
N ASN A 28 10.32 13.57 10.81
CA ASN A 28 10.54 12.52 11.82
C ASN A 28 9.51 11.39 11.76
N GLN A 29 8.64 11.37 10.75
CA GLN A 29 7.60 10.38 10.57
C GLN A 29 7.74 9.66 9.22
N TYR A 30 7.09 8.51 9.14
CA TYR A 30 6.95 7.71 7.93
C TYR A 30 5.48 7.63 7.56
N ILE A 31 5.15 8.03 6.34
CA ILE A 31 3.79 8.06 5.82
C ILE A 31 3.63 6.91 4.85
N LEU A 32 2.54 6.18 5.01
CA LEU A 32 2.16 5.09 4.12
C LEU A 32 1.16 5.57 3.08
N HIS A 33 1.38 5.16 1.84
CA HIS A 33 0.46 5.36 0.71
C HIS A 33 0.15 4.00 0.10
N ARG A 34 -1.12 3.69 -0.17
CA ARG A 34 -1.55 2.41 -0.76
C ARG A 34 -1.65 2.56 -2.27
N GLU A 35 -1.05 1.64 -3.03
CA GLU A 35 -1.23 1.63 -4.49
C GLU A 35 -2.67 1.34 -4.84
N VAL A 36 -3.22 2.16 -5.74
CA VAL A 36 -4.55 1.95 -6.33
C VAL A 36 -4.35 1.08 -7.57
N LEU A 37 -4.91 -0.13 -7.54
CA LEU A 37 -4.84 -1.06 -8.65
C LEU A 37 -5.77 -0.59 -9.78
N GLN A 38 -5.50 -1.00 -11.02
CA GLN A 38 -6.20 -0.48 -12.19
C GLN A 38 -7.72 -0.65 -12.10
N TYR A 39 -8.19 -1.79 -11.56
CA TYR A 39 -9.62 -2.06 -11.37
C TYR A 39 -10.27 -1.22 -10.26
N GLU A 40 -9.47 -0.57 -9.41
CA GLU A 40 -9.95 0.30 -8.32
C GLU A 40 -9.98 1.77 -8.72
N ILE A 41 -9.32 2.16 -9.82
CA ILE A 41 -9.13 3.57 -10.19
C ILE A 41 -10.45 4.33 -10.28
N GLU A 42 -11.49 3.70 -10.83
CA GLU A 42 -12.81 4.35 -10.93
C GLU A 42 -13.44 4.63 -9.56
N ALA A 43 -13.22 3.75 -8.57
CA ALA A 43 -13.70 3.93 -7.21
C ALA A 43 -13.02 5.11 -6.50
N PHE A 44 -11.80 5.46 -6.93
CA PHE A 44 -11.02 6.57 -6.39
C PHE A 44 -10.90 7.76 -7.36
N ARG A 45 -11.78 7.86 -8.36
CA ARG A 45 -11.70 8.92 -9.39
C ARG A 45 -11.80 10.34 -8.84
N GLU A 46 -12.50 10.50 -7.71
CA GLU A 46 -12.71 11.81 -7.05
C GLU A 46 -11.62 12.12 -6.02
N GLU A 47 -10.79 11.13 -5.69
CA GLU A 47 -9.67 11.28 -4.77
C GLU A 47 -8.46 11.90 -5.46
N LYS A 48 -7.73 12.75 -4.73
CA LYS A 48 -6.47 13.30 -5.22
C LYS A 48 -5.36 12.26 -5.08
N LEU A 49 -5.24 11.40 -6.08
CA LEU A 49 -4.21 10.35 -6.13
C LEU A 49 -2.80 10.94 -6.24
N PHE A 50 -1.88 10.36 -5.49
CA PHE A 50 -0.45 10.66 -5.55
C PHE A 50 0.22 9.81 -6.62
N GLN A 51 1.01 10.45 -7.50
CA GLN A 51 1.71 9.77 -8.60
C GLN A 51 3.17 9.52 -8.25
N TYR A 52 3.63 8.27 -8.37
CA TYR A 52 5.04 7.91 -8.19
C TYR A 52 5.46 6.82 -9.15
N LYS A 53 6.46 7.12 -10.00
CA LYS A 53 7.02 6.20 -11.01
C LYS A 53 5.95 5.54 -11.89
N GLY A 54 4.96 6.31 -12.34
CA GLY A 54 3.88 5.84 -13.20
C GLY A 54 2.81 5.00 -12.50
N ARG A 55 2.83 4.96 -11.15
CA ARG A 55 1.82 4.28 -10.32
C ARG A 55 1.02 5.31 -9.52
N SER A 56 -0.27 5.02 -9.34
CA SER A 56 -1.20 5.83 -8.56
C SER A 56 -1.32 5.31 -7.14
N PHE A 57 -1.31 6.20 -6.15
CA PHE A 57 -1.44 5.86 -4.74
C PHE A 57 -2.52 6.69 -4.06
N LEU A 58 -3.29 6.04 -3.18
CA LEU A 58 -4.11 6.71 -2.18
C LEU A 58 -3.17 7.26 -1.11
N PRO A 59 -3.07 8.59 -0.94
CA PRO A 59 -2.04 9.16 -0.11
C PRO A 59 -2.41 9.20 1.38
N ASN A 60 -1.39 9.16 2.24
CA ASN A 60 -1.49 9.39 3.68
C ASN A 60 -2.45 8.46 4.43
N ILE A 61 -2.49 7.16 4.08
CA ILE A 61 -3.40 6.22 4.71
C ILE A 61 -3.04 5.95 6.19
N GLU A 62 -1.76 6.02 6.55
CA GLU A 62 -1.31 5.89 7.94
C GLU A 62 0.05 6.58 8.16
N ARG A 63 0.37 6.91 9.42
CA ARG A 63 1.64 7.53 9.83
C ARG A 63 2.29 6.76 10.97
N PHE A 64 3.59 6.55 10.87
CA PHE A 64 4.38 5.81 11.85
C PHE A 64 5.59 6.61 12.32
N PRO A 65 6.05 6.45 13.57
CA PRO A 65 7.23 7.14 14.06
C PRO A 65 8.54 6.48 13.61
N SER A 66 8.51 5.31 12.96
CA SER A 66 9.70 4.64 12.42
C SER A 66 9.43 3.88 11.12
N GLU A 67 10.47 3.71 10.29
CA GLU A 67 10.37 2.88 9.07
C GLU A 67 10.03 1.43 9.42
N LYS A 68 10.59 0.91 10.52
CA LYS A 68 10.34 -0.46 10.99
C LYS A 68 8.85 -0.71 11.19
N GLN A 69 8.16 0.17 11.93
CA GLN A 69 6.73 0.02 12.18
C GLN A 69 5.90 0.19 10.91
N ALA A 70 6.27 1.09 10.01
CA ALA A 70 5.59 1.21 8.72
C ALA A 70 5.70 -0.09 7.90
N ARG A 71 6.86 -0.76 7.92
CA ARG A 71 7.05 -2.06 7.25
C ARG A 71 6.25 -3.17 7.94
N GLU A 72 6.23 -3.19 9.26
CA GLU A 72 5.43 -4.16 10.04
C GLU A 72 3.94 -4.03 9.75
N ALA A 73 3.41 -2.80 9.64
CA ALA A 73 2.03 -2.55 9.25
C ALA A 73 1.71 -3.08 7.84
N VAL A 74 2.58 -2.83 6.85
CA VAL A 74 2.42 -3.38 5.49
C VAL A 74 2.37 -4.91 5.50
N CYS A 75 3.28 -5.56 6.23
CA CYS A 75 3.27 -7.00 6.38
C CYS A 75 1.96 -7.49 7.04
N SER A 76 1.48 -6.79 8.06
CA SER A 76 0.22 -7.13 8.73
C SER A 76 -1.00 -6.99 7.82
N TYR A 77 -1.04 -5.98 6.94
CA TYR A 77 -2.13 -5.85 5.97
C TYR A 77 -2.12 -6.99 4.95
N TRP A 78 -0.94 -7.37 4.45
CA TRP A 78 -0.81 -8.52 3.57
C TRP A 78 -1.22 -9.82 4.26
N ALA A 79 -0.83 -10.01 5.52
CA ALA A 79 -1.26 -11.15 6.32
C ALA A 79 -2.79 -11.19 6.47
N ALA A 80 -3.42 -10.07 6.81
CA ALA A 80 -4.87 -9.99 6.89
C ALA A 80 -5.56 -10.37 5.57
N ILE A 81 -5.03 -9.94 4.41
CA ILE A 81 -5.56 -10.35 3.10
C ILE A 81 -5.37 -11.86 2.87
N SER A 82 -4.26 -12.43 3.32
CA SER A 82 -4.01 -13.87 3.17
C SER A 82 -4.96 -14.74 4.01
N GLU A 83 -5.52 -14.17 5.09
CA GLU A 83 -6.48 -14.81 5.97
C GLU A 83 -7.94 -14.65 5.51
N LEU A 84 -8.21 -13.80 4.51
CA LEU A 84 -9.54 -13.69 3.89
C LEU A 84 -9.76 -14.87 2.94
N ASP A 85 -10.90 -15.55 3.10
CA ASP A 85 -11.34 -16.68 2.27
C ASP A 85 -11.82 -16.23 0.88
#